data_AF-A0A940BFG8-F1
#
_entry.id   AF-A0A940BFG8-F1
#
_cell.length_a   1.000
_cell.length_b   1.000
_cell.length_c   1.000
_cell.angle_alpha   90.00
_cell.angle_beta   90.00
_cell.angle_gamma   90.00
#
_symmetry.space_group_name_H-M   'P 1'
#
loop_
_entity.id
_entity.type
_entity.pdbx_description
1 polymer ?
#
loop_
_entity_poly.entity_id
_entity_poly.type
_entity_poly.pdbx_seq_one_letter_code
_entity_poly.pdbx_strand_id
1 'polypeptide(L)'
;MEKYSVFFCGLFFVRMFFSCTGQGNSETYSVENDTSSETVVAIDSHAVKSLPPTPRIERIEYNVGEEDSIVYNMLENMTVDDVYDYYEGLDHAGFAYSDLNFQIKYIDFLMEIFEEALLRRGYKKPTEMELRDRFREFFGIEIDAPNEVLYDRSLGRYVSDRENVVERRRQIDFMKTTSKTNFFESVICNKECGFLILNPDLYGIIYVLGTYVNIDEETIYKKGDTVAYNINHYDITLALYRSEYVFHNSESAFNWLYSHDDTFLKDLCCKYDYDGNPRINWLVVRDMNGFWCESECYDAESNRKEKAYDNLFFHYLPNGELKIRERLLGYFCGNMVDFNMASNMNKEFSRYRDSIVFSLRGKVPVYLSGYTLEDRMRIASYFGFFSCYSKSFDPFTSFYSELKENPSFVQFIETNDYFGLEGLKEIVDKYK
;
A
#
# COMPACT_ATOMS: atom_id res chain seq x y z
N MET A 1 -30.23 -15.81 22.03
CA MET A 1 -30.20 -14.33 22.05
C MET A 1 -28.75 -13.93 21.94
N GLU A 2 -28.21 -14.04 20.74
CA GLU A 2 -26.83 -13.73 20.39
C GLU A 2 -26.82 -12.36 19.73
N LYS A 3 -26.03 -11.43 20.27
CA LYS A 3 -25.83 -10.10 19.72
C LYS A 3 -24.62 -10.14 18.79
N TYR A 4 -24.88 -9.87 17.52
CA TYR A 4 -23.88 -9.61 16.49
C TYR A 4 -23.21 -8.26 16.73
N SER A 5 -21.88 -8.23 16.65
CA SER A 5 -21.08 -7.00 16.59
C SER A 5 -20.72 -6.75 15.12
N VAL A 6 -21.22 -5.65 14.57
CA VAL A 6 -20.93 -5.17 13.21
C VAL A 6 -19.73 -4.23 13.31
N PHE A 7 -18.65 -4.53 12.58
CA PHE A 7 -17.51 -3.61 12.40
C PHE A 7 -17.83 -2.64 11.25
N PHE A 8 -17.84 -1.35 11.56
CA PHE A 8 -17.92 -0.26 10.58
C PHE A 8 -16.51 0.24 10.26
N CYS A 9 -16.10 0.16 8.99
CA CYS A 9 -14.98 0.94 8.46
C CYS A 9 -15.52 2.26 7.93
N GLY A 10 -15.20 3.35 8.62
CA GLY A 10 -15.41 4.71 8.15
C GLY A 10 -14.22 5.57 8.56
N LEU A 11 -13.47 6.06 7.57
CA LEU A 11 -12.50 7.14 7.77
C LEU A 11 -13.25 8.36 8.31
N PHE A 12 -13.01 8.71 9.58
CA PHE A 12 -13.09 10.06 10.11
C PHE A 12 -12.16 10.13 11.34
N PHE A 13 -11.15 10.99 11.28
CA PHE A 13 -10.37 11.40 12.44
C PHE A 13 -11.32 12.12 13.41
N VAL A 14 -11.61 11.50 14.55
CA VAL A 14 -12.26 12.15 15.69
C VAL A 14 -11.37 11.93 16.90
N ARG A 15 -10.77 13.02 17.38
CA ARG A 15 -10.18 13.13 18.72
C ARG A 15 -11.20 12.62 19.74
N MET A 16 -10.88 11.55 20.47
CA MET A 16 -11.58 11.22 21.71
C MET A 16 -10.59 11.26 22.88
N PHE A 17 -10.68 12.34 23.66
CA PHE A 17 -10.26 12.35 25.05
C PHE A 17 -11.20 11.44 25.85
N PHE A 18 -10.63 10.47 26.57
CA PHE A 18 -11.33 9.82 27.68
C PHE A 18 -10.54 10.05 28.98
N SER A 19 -11.06 10.97 29.79
CA SER A 19 -10.86 10.98 31.23
C SER A 19 -11.96 10.12 31.87
N CYS A 20 -11.59 9.15 32.71
CA CYS A 20 -12.25 8.95 34.01
C CYS A 20 -11.50 7.93 34.88
N THR A 21 -11.09 8.43 36.04
CA THR A 21 -10.80 7.83 37.34
C THR A 21 -11.54 6.53 37.71
N GLY A 22 -10.87 5.61 38.41
CA GLY A 22 -11.56 4.58 39.22
C GLY A 22 -10.74 3.39 39.73
N GLN A 23 -10.06 3.57 40.86
CA GLN A 23 -9.70 2.62 41.95
C GLN A 23 -9.68 1.09 41.72
N GLY A 24 -8.52 0.50 42.04
CA GLY A 24 -8.38 -0.54 43.07
C GLY A 24 -8.46 -2.02 42.66
N ASN A 25 -7.31 -2.70 42.60
CA ASN A 25 -6.87 -3.65 43.64
C ASN A 25 -5.66 -4.48 43.18
N SER A 26 -4.69 -4.56 44.08
CA SER A 26 -3.49 -5.38 44.04
C SER A 26 -3.80 -6.85 44.28
N GLU A 27 -3.27 -7.76 43.46
CA GLU A 27 -2.93 -9.11 43.91
C GLU A 27 -1.59 -9.54 43.30
N THR A 28 -0.59 -9.64 44.18
CA THR A 28 0.73 -10.23 43.98
C THR A 28 0.64 -11.74 43.84
N TYR A 29 1.28 -12.31 42.82
CA TYR A 29 1.63 -13.73 42.77
C TYR A 29 3.14 -13.89 42.62
N SER A 30 3.77 -14.44 43.66
CA SER A 30 5.14 -14.92 43.70
C SER A 30 5.21 -16.35 43.18
N VAL A 31 6.13 -16.63 42.23
CA VAL A 31 6.54 -18.01 41.90
C VAL A 31 8.06 -18.09 41.95
N GLU A 32 8.52 -19.10 42.67
CA GLU A 32 9.88 -19.42 43.09
C GLU A 32 10.80 -19.73 41.90
N ASN A 33 12.03 -19.22 41.98
CA ASN A 33 13.15 -19.62 41.11
C ASN A 33 13.70 -20.97 41.60
N ASP A 34 13.71 -21.97 40.72
CA ASP A 34 14.45 -23.20 40.93
C ASP A 34 15.69 -23.26 40.04
N THR A 35 16.79 -23.67 40.65
CA THR A 35 18.16 -23.64 40.14
C THR A 35 18.46 -24.80 39.20
N SER A 36 19.20 -24.55 38.11
CA SER A 36 20.18 -25.54 37.65
C SER A 36 21.29 -24.90 36.80
N SER A 37 22.50 -25.14 37.29
CA SER A 37 23.82 -24.93 36.70
C SER A 37 23.99 -25.53 35.31
N GLU A 38 24.80 -24.89 34.45
CA GLU A 38 25.75 -25.64 33.62
C GLU A 38 26.97 -24.80 33.22
N THR A 39 28.11 -25.48 33.29
CA THR A 39 29.49 -25.01 33.17
C THR A 39 29.89 -24.91 31.69
N VAL A 40 30.53 -23.81 31.26
CA VAL A 40 31.19 -23.77 29.95
C VAL A 40 32.68 -23.39 30.07
N VAL A 41 33.46 -24.26 29.43
CA VAL A 41 34.91 -24.37 29.35
C VAL A 41 35.53 -23.20 28.58
N ALA A 42 36.64 -22.67 29.11
CA ALA A 42 37.48 -21.69 28.43
C ALA A 42 38.31 -22.32 27.30
N ILE A 43 38.30 -21.71 26.11
CA ILE A 43 39.30 -21.93 25.07
C ILE A 43 39.81 -20.56 24.62
N ASP A 44 41.13 -20.39 24.80
CA ASP A 44 41.90 -19.25 24.34
C ASP A 44 42.40 -19.52 22.91
N SER A 45 42.26 -18.53 22.00
CA SER A 45 43.05 -18.51 20.77
C SER A 45 43.32 -17.07 20.35
N HIS A 46 44.61 -16.73 20.36
CA HIS A 46 45.16 -15.45 19.94
C HIS A 46 45.24 -15.28 18.41
N ALA A 47 45.15 -14.00 18.01
CA ALA A 47 45.73 -13.33 16.85
C ALA A 47 44.94 -13.30 15.52
N VAL A 48 44.06 -12.28 15.39
CA VAL A 48 43.79 -11.60 14.12
C VAL A 48 44.10 -10.11 14.30
N LYS A 49 44.92 -9.55 13.41
CA LYS A 49 45.34 -8.15 13.39
C LYS A 49 44.11 -7.22 13.32
N SER A 50 44.06 -6.26 14.22
CA SER A 50 43.01 -5.27 14.40
C SER A 50 42.87 -4.34 13.19
N LEU A 51 41.69 -4.35 12.56
CA LEU A 51 41.13 -3.18 11.89
C LEU A 51 40.73 -2.15 12.96
N PRO A 52 40.69 -0.84 12.65
CA PRO A 52 40.12 0.14 13.58
C PRO A 52 38.68 -0.27 13.92
N PRO A 53 38.25 -0.17 15.19
CA PRO A 53 36.90 -0.57 15.55
C PRO A 53 35.92 0.36 14.84
N THR A 54 35.11 -0.19 13.96
CA THR A 54 33.82 0.42 13.62
C THR A 54 33.08 0.61 14.95
N PRO A 55 32.50 1.78 15.27
CA PRO A 55 31.78 1.98 16.51
C PRO A 55 30.70 0.89 16.61
N ARG A 56 30.89 0.01 17.59
CA ARG A 56 30.02 -1.12 17.85
C ARG A 56 28.83 -0.55 18.60
N ILE A 57 27.66 -0.49 17.96
CA ILE A 57 26.39 -0.21 18.64
C ILE A 57 26.19 -1.34 19.66
N GLU A 58 26.45 -1.06 20.95
CA GLU A 58 26.24 -1.99 22.04
C GLU A 58 24.74 -2.23 22.26
N ARG A 59 24.35 -3.50 22.34
CA ARG A 59 23.00 -3.96 22.66
C ARG A 59 22.72 -3.62 24.13
N ILE A 60 21.73 -2.76 24.39
CA ILE A 60 21.19 -2.57 25.74
C ILE A 60 19.77 -3.12 25.74
N GLU A 61 19.57 -4.32 26.29
CA GLU A 61 18.24 -4.87 26.54
C GLU A 61 17.65 -4.19 27.78
N TYR A 62 16.54 -3.47 27.60
CA TYR A 62 15.68 -3.09 28.73
C TYR A 62 14.49 -4.03 28.75
N ASN A 63 14.26 -4.69 29.89
CA ASN A 63 13.01 -5.40 30.18
C ASN A 63 11.91 -4.35 30.40
N VAL A 64 11.29 -3.90 29.31
CA VAL A 64 9.98 -3.24 29.35
C VAL A 64 8.97 -4.35 29.05
N GLY A 65 8.07 -4.61 29.99
CA GLY A 65 7.15 -5.75 29.93
C GLY A 65 6.36 -5.79 28.62
N GLU A 66 6.31 -6.99 28.02
CA GLU A 66 5.44 -7.40 26.92
C GLU A 66 5.26 -6.38 25.77
N GLU A 67 6.35 -6.10 25.05
CA GLU A 67 6.39 -5.91 23.58
C GLU A 67 7.87 -5.67 23.19
N ASP A 68 8.32 -6.28 22.09
CA ASP A 68 9.72 -6.27 21.61
C ASP A 68 10.23 -4.84 21.34
N SER A 69 10.70 -4.17 22.39
CA SER A 69 11.29 -2.83 22.31
C SER A 69 12.77 -2.94 21.94
N ILE A 70 13.09 -2.66 20.67
CA ILE A 70 14.48 -2.64 20.19
C ILE A 70 15.05 -1.24 20.44
N VAL A 71 16.01 -1.15 21.35
CA VAL A 71 16.76 0.08 21.65
C VAL A 71 17.93 0.25 20.67
N TYR A 72 17.91 1.35 19.92
CA TYR A 72 19.01 1.78 19.05
C TYR A 72 19.88 2.82 19.77
N ASN A 73 21.21 2.66 19.73
CA ASN A 73 22.11 3.78 20.08
C ASN A 73 22.02 4.85 18.99
N MET A 74 22.38 6.08 19.35
CA MET A 74 22.46 7.24 18.44
C MET A 74 22.93 6.84 17.03
N LEU A 75 22.04 7.02 16.04
CA LEU A 75 22.40 6.98 14.63
C LEU A 75 23.19 8.26 14.30
N GLU A 76 24.09 8.18 13.31
CA GLU A 76 25.07 9.23 13.00
C GLU A 76 24.44 10.60 12.70
N ASN A 77 23.17 10.64 12.28
CA ASN A 77 22.57 11.80 11.62
C ASN A 77 21.43 12.50 12.39
N MET A 78 21.05 12.03 13.60
CA MET A 78 20.05 12.73 14.42
C MET A 78 20.47 12.84 15.88
N THR A 79 20.52 14.08 16.38
CA THR A 79 20.87 14.36 17.78
C THR A 79 19.66 14.16 18.69
N VAL A 80 19.91 14.07 20.00
CA VAL A 80 18.84 14.09 21.01
C VAL A 80 17.92 15.29 20.77
N ASP A 81 18.49 16.46 20.58
CA ASP A 81 17.75 17.72 20.50
C ASP A 81 16.89 17.78 19.22
N ASP A 82 17.34 17.20 18.09
CA ASP A 82 16.53 17.10 16.87
C ASP A 82 15.23 16.27 17.10
N VAL A 83 15.26 15.28 18.00
CA VAL A 83 14.09 14.46 18.34
C VAL A 83 13.15 15.20 19.29
N TYR A 84 13.68 15.98 20.23
CA TYR A 84 12.84 16.85 21.06
C TYR A 84 12.17 17.92 20.21
N ASP A 85 12.91 18.56 19.31
CA ASP A 85 12.36 19.53 18.35
C ASP A 85 11.23 18.89 17.51
N TYR A 86 11.34 17.60 17.16
CA TYR A 86 10.25 16.86 16.52
C TYR A 86 9.00 16.80 17.39
N TYR A 87 9.11 16.35 18.65
CA TYR A 87 7.95 16.19 19.52
C TYR A 87 7.36 17.51 20.00
N GLU A 88 8.18 18.53 20.29
CA GLU A 88 7.70 19.88 20.61
C GLU A 88 7.03 20.54 19.38
N GLY A 89 7.56 20.31 18.18
CA GLY A 89 7.01 20.85 16.93
C GLY A 89 5.66 20.26 16.52
N LEU A 90 5.31 19.05 16.98
CA LEU A 90 4.00 18.43 16.74
C LEU A 90 2.85 19.18 17.42
N ASP A 91 3.12 19.89 18.53
CA ASP A 91 2.09 20.54 19.35
C ASP A 91 1.54 21.84 18.72
N HIS A 92 2.16 22.35 17.65
CA HIS A 92 1.79 23.67 17.10
C HIS A 92 1.28 23.69 15.65
N ALA A 93 1.47 22.65 14.82
CA ALA A 93 0.88 22.61 13.48
C ALA A 93 0.85 21.24 12.76
N GLY A 94 1.48 20.20 13.29
CA GLY A 94 1.66 18.92 12.60
C GLY A 94 2.92 18.88 11.72
N PHE A 95 3.60 17.72 11.73
CA PHE A 95 4.91 17.46 11.10
C PHE A 95 5.08 17.99 9.68
N ALA A 96 4.04 17.89 8.86
CA ALA A 96 4.07 18.37 7.49
C ALA A 96 4.19 19.89 7.36
N TYR A 97 4.05 20.67 8.42
CA TYR A 97 4.17 22.14 8.37
C TYR A 97 5.54 22.66 8.79
N SER A 98 6.44 21.77 9.22
CA SER A 98 7.84 22.07 9.56
C SER A 98 8.62 22.70 8.39
N ASP A 99 9.79 23.26 8.68
CA ASP A 99 10.68 23.77 7.63
C ASP A 99 11.35 22.63 6.86
N LEU A 100 11.79 22.94 5.64
CA LEU A 100 12.36 21.93 4.74
C LEU A 100 13.59 21.22 5.33
N ASN A 101 14.47 21.93 6.05
CA ASN A 101 15.68 21.31 6.58
C ASN A 101 15.32 20.25 7.63
N PHE A 102 14.29 20.54 8.43
CA PHE A 102 13.74 19.58 9.36
C PHE A 102 13.17 18.35 8.63
N GLN A 103 12.36 18.54 7.59
CA GLN A 103 11.80 17.44 6.79
C GLN A 103 12.87 16.55 6.15
N ILE A 104 13.95 17.15 5.66
CA ILE A 104 15.12 16.46 5.08
C ILE A 104 15.79 15.59 6.14
N LYS A 105 16.13 16.16 7.29
CA LYS A 105 16.73 15.40 8.41
C LYS A 105 15.83 14.25 8.87
N TYR A 106 14.53 14.51 8.94
CA TYR A 106 13.53 13.54 9.37
C TYR A 106 13.49 12.31 8.45
N ILE A 107 13.39 12.51 7.13
CA ILE A 107 13.31 11.38 6.20
C ILE A 107 14.62 10.59 6.18
N ASP A 108 15.78 11.26 6.29
CA ASP A 108 17.07 10.58 6.32
C ASP A 108 17.17 9.65 7.53
N PHE A 109 16.80 10.16 8.70
CA PHE A 109 16.81 9.40 9.94
C PHE A 109 15.83 8.22 9.94
N LEU A 110 14.60 8.44 9.45
CA LEU A 110 13.65 7.35 9.25
C LEU A 110 14.23 6.25 8.37
N MET A 111 14.84 6.61 7.24
CA MET A 111 15.39 5.64 6.31
C MET A 111 16.49 4.81 6.95
N GLU A 112 17.35 5.42 7.76
CA GLU A 112 18.37 4.71 8.53
C GLU A 112 17.77 3.76 9.57
N ILE A 113 16.75 4.21 10.30
CA ILE A 113 16.03 3.39 11.27
C ILE A 113 15.43 2.15 10.59
N PHE A 114 14.67 2.35 9.51
CA PHE A 114 14.04 1.25 8.78
C PHE A 114 15.08 0.32 8.18
N GLU A 115 16.12 0.85 7.55
CA GLU A 115 17.21 0.06 7.00
C GLU A 115 17.82 -0.87 8.06
N GLU A 116 18.28 -0.31 9.18
CA GLU A 116 18.92 -1.08 10.24
C GLU A 116 17.96 -2.12 10.85
N ALA A 117 16.71 -1.73 11.11
CA ALA A 117 15.69 -2.62 11.66
C ALA A 117 15.37 -3.80 10.73
N LEU A 118 15.21 -3.53 9.42
CA LEU A 118 14.93 -4.54 8.42
C LEU A 118 16.12 -5.50 8.24
N LEU A 119 17.34 -4.97 8.11
CA LEU A 119 18.54 -5.78 7.96
C LEU A 119 18.75 -6.72 9.15
N ARG A 120 18.49 -6.25 10.38
CA ARG A 120 18.55 -7.10 11.59
C ARG A 120 17.50 -8.21 11.62
N ARG A 121 16.34 -7.98 11.01
CA ARG A 121 15.28 -8.99 10.84
C ARG A 121 15.54 -9.94 9.67
N GLY A 122 16.71 -9.83 9.02
CA GLY A 122 17.13 -10.72 7.95
C GLY A 122 16.67 -10.30 6.56
N TYR A 123 16.14 -9.08 6.40
CA TYR A 123 15.88 -8.50 5.09
C TYR A 123 17.17 -8.45 4.27
N LYS A 124 17.09 -8.88 3.02
CA LYS A 124 18.23 -8.84 2.10
C LYS A 124 18.02 -7.73 1.08
N LYS A 125 19.03 -6.89 0.85
CA LYS A 125 18.93 -5.86 -0.19
C LYS A 125 18.83 -6.56 -1.57
N PRO A 126 17.82 -6.27 -2.40
CA PRO A 126 17.76 -6.78 -3.75
C PRO A 126 18.90 -6.19 -4.58
N THR A 127 19.29 -6.86 -5.66
CA THR A 127 20.17 -6.27 -6.67
C THR A 127 19.49 -5.09 -7.36
N GLU A 128 20.26 -4.17 -7.94
CA GLU A 128 19.70 -3.03 -8.66
C GLU A 128 18.74 -3.46 -9.79
N MET A 129 19.08 -4.56 -10.48
CA MET A 129 18.23 -5.12 -11.54
C MET A 129 16.92 -5.68 -10.98
N GLU A 130 16.97 -6.47 -9.90
CA GLU A 130 15.77 -6.99 -9.25
C GLU A 130 14.88 -5.86 -8.74
N LEU A 131 15.47 -4.83 -8.11
CA LEU A 131 14.75 -3.65 -7.65
C LEU A 131 13.99 -2.98 -8.79
N ARG A 132 14.66 -2.70 -9.91
CA ARG A 132 14.05 -2.06 -11.09
C ARG A 132 12.93 -2.90 -11.69
N ASP A 133 13.18 -4.18 -11.92
CA ASP A 133 12.23 -5.08 -12.58
C ASP A 133 10.97 -5.27 -11.71
N ARG A 134 11.16 -5.51 -10.41
CA ARG A 134 10.05 -5.71 -9.47
C ARG A 134 9.29 -4.42 -9.21
N PHE A 135 9.96 -3.28 -9.10
CA PHE A 135 9.28 -1.99 -8.96
C PHE A 135 8.42 -1.70 -10.20
N ARG A 136 8.95 -1.91 -11.41
CA ARG A 136 8.17 -1.76 -12.65
C ARG A 136 6.98 -2.71 -12.70
N GLU A 137 7.17 -3.97 -12.32
CA GLU A 137 6.10 -4.98 -12.30
C GLU A 137 4.94 -4.59 -11.39
N PHE A 138 5.23 -4.11 -10.18
CA PHE A 138 4.21 -3.79 -9.18
C PHE A 138 3.61 -2.40 -9.34
N PHE A 139 4.38 -1.44 -9.81
CA PHE A 139 4.00 -0.02 -9.83
C PHE A 139 3.76 0.55 -11.23
N GLY A 140 4.12 -0.19 -12.28
CA GLY A 140 3.91 0.19 -13.68
C GLY A 140 4.76 1.38 -14.13
N ILE A 141 5.80 1.73 -13.37
CA ILE A 141 6.69 2.88 -13.63
C ILE A 141 8.13 2.54 -13.23
N GLU A 142 9.11 3.19 -13.85
CA GLU A 142 10.51 3.07 -13.45
C GLU A 142 10.75 3.70 -12.08
N ILE A 143 11.47 3.01 -11.19
CA ILE A 143 11.98 3.62 -9.94
C ILE A 143 12.86 4.84 -10.22
N ASP A 144 13.52 4.88 -11.39
CA ASP A 144 14.37 5.98 -11.81
C ASP A 144 13.61 7.18 -12.37
N ALA A 145 12.29 7.09 -12.54
CA ALA A 145 11.48 8.22 -12.95
C ALA A 145 11.68 9.42 -12.00
N PRO A 146 11.55 10.66 -12.47
CA PRO A 146 11.55 11.83 -11.61
C PRO A 146 10.48 11.71 -10.52
N ASN A 147 10.75 12.22 -9.32
CA ASN A 147 9.80 12.14 -8.20
C ASN A 147 8.47 12.82 -8.52
N GLU A 148 8.47 13.82 -9.39
CA GLU A 148 7.27 14.46 -9.93
C GLU A 148 6.35 13.44 -10.63
N VAL A 149 6.94 12.53 -11.42
CA VAL A 149 6.20 11.50 -12.17
C VAL A 149 5.80 10.34 -11.27
N LEU A 150 6.65 9.97 -10.31
CA LEU A 150 6.30 8.97 -9.29
C LEU A 150 5.11 9.44 -8.45
N TYR A 151 5.08 10.73 -8.10
CA TYR A 151 4.03 11.31 -7.27
C TYR A 151 2.65 11.29 -7.92
N ASP A 152 2.55 11.39 -9.25
CA ASP A 152 1.27 11.21 -9.96
C ASP A 152 0.64 9.83 -9.70
N ARG A 153 1.44 8.87 -9.21
CA ARG A 153 1.00 7.53 -8.76
C ARG A 153 1.00 7.38 -7.24
N SER A 154 1.14 8.46 -6.45
CA SER A 154 1.32 8.40 -4.99
C SER A 154 2.57 7.61 -4.56
N LEU A 155 3.63 7.68 -5.36
CA LEU A 155 4.93 7.08 -5.08
C LEU A 155 5.98 8.15 -4.81
N GLY A 156 6.94 7.83 -3.97
CA GLY A 156 8.14 8.61 -3.74
C GLY A 156 9.38 7.74 -3.85
N ARG A 157 10.48 8.33 -4.31
CA ARG A 157 11.81 7.74 -4.22
C ARG A 157 12.65 8.55 -3.26
N TYR A 158 13.20 7.84 -2.28
CA TYR A 158 14.26 8.33 -1.42
C TYR A 158 15.63 7.96 -1.99
N VAL A 159 16.53 8.93 -1.98
CA VAL A 159 17.95 8.80 -2.33
C VAL A 159 18.76 9.47 -1.22
N SER A 160 19.84 8.84 -0.79
CA SER A 160 20.75 9.44 0.20
C SER A 160 21.76 10.36 -0.49
N ASP A 161 22.27 11.37 0.23
CA ASP A 161 23.38 12.22 -0.26
C ASP A 161 24.67 11.42 -0.51
N ARG A 162 24.79 10.23 0.10
CA ARG A 162 25.92 9.31 -0.07
C ARG A 162 25.93 8.64 -1.44
N GLU A 163 24.74 8.37 -2.00
CA GLU A 163 24.59 7.65 -3.26
C GLU A 163 24.66 8.58 -4.47
N ASN A 164 23.79 9.61 -4.50
CA ASN A 164 23.65 10.45 -5.67
C ASN A 164 23.17 11.86 -5.32
N VAL A 165 24.12 12.78 -5.16
CA VAL A 165 23.89 14.20 -4.84
C VAL A 165 22.95 14.90 -5.84
N VAL A 166 22.96 14.50 -7.11
CA VAL A 166 22.10 15.11 -8.15
C VAL A 166 20.65 14.68 -7.97
N GLU A 167 20.40 13.38 -7.83
CA GLU A 167 19.05 12.85 -7.61
C GLU A 167 18.51 13.25 -6.24
N ARG A 168 19.37 13.33 -5.23
CA ARG A 168 19.01 13.87 -3.91
C ARG A 168 18.58 15.33 -3.98
N ARG A 169 19.31 16.17 -4.73
CA ARG A 169 18.87 17.57 -4.96
C ARG A 169 17.49 17.62 -5.61
N ARG A 170 17.21 16.76 -6.60
CA ARG A 170 15.88 16.67 -7.22
C ARG A 170 14.80 16.24 -6.24
N GLN A 171 15.07 15.26 -5.39
CA GLN A 171 14.15 14.87 -4.30
C GLN A 171 13.85 16.06 -3.38
N ILE A 172 14.88 16.80 -2.95
CA ILE A 172 14.72 17.98 -2.10
C ILE A 172 13.90 19.07 -2.82
N ASP A 173 14.17 19.32 -4.10
CA ASP A 173 13.42 20.31 -4.88
C ASP A 173 11.95 19.90 -5.10
N PHE A 174 11.69 18.60 -5.22
CA PHE A 174 10.32 18.07 -5.22
C PHE A 174 9.61 18.30 -3.88
N MET A 175 10.28 18.00 -2.75
CA MET A 175 9.75 18.24 -1.40
C MET A 175 9.46 19.73 -1.14
N LYS A 176 10.20 20.66 -1.78
CA LYS A 176 9.95 22.10 -1.68
C LYS A 176 8.67 22.56 -2.40
N THR A 177 8.32 21.93 -3.51
CA THR A 177 7.36 22.47 -4.50
C THR A 177 5.96 21.91 -4.35
N THR A 178 5.81 20.75 -3.71
CA THR A 178 4.53 20.16 -3.39
C THR A 178 3.94 20.76 -2.11
N SER A 179 2.61 20.71 -1.91
CA SER A 179 2.03 20.98 -0.59
C SER A 179 2.78 20.11 0.43
N LYS A 180 3.18 20.72 1.54
CA LYS A 180 4.24 20.22 2.42
C LYS A 180 4.02 18.79 3.00
N THR A 181 2.88 18.15 2.75
CA THR A 181 2.51 16.77 3.14
C THR A 181 2.77 15.72 2.06
N ASN A 182 2.83 16.09 0.77
CA ASN A 182 2.61 15.17 -0.36
C ASN A 182 3.66 14.06 -0.51
N PHE A 183 4.94 14.36 -0.28
CA PHE A 183 6.00 13.34 -0.35
C PHE A 183 5.84 12.29 0.75
N PHE A 184 5.41 12.72 1.94
CA PHE A 184 5.24 11.85 3.11
C PHE A 184 3.94 11.04 3.07
N GLU A 185 2.93 11.47 2.30
CA GLU A 185 1.69 10.71 2.06
C GLU A 185 1.86 9.58 1.03
N SER A 186 3.00 9.53 0.33
CA SER A 186 3.28 8.54 -0.72
C SER A 186 3.82 7.22 -0.16
N VAL A 187 3.75 6.14 -0.95
CA VAL A 187 4.61 4.96 -0.72
C VAL A 187 6.02 5.35 -1.14
N ILE A 188 6.94 5.42 -0.19
CA ILE A 188 8.33 5.82 -0.42
C ILE A 188 9.19 4.57 -0.55
N CYS A 189 9.89 4.45 -1.68
CA CYS A 189 10.91 3.43 -1.89
C CYS A 189 12.29 3.99 -1.57
N ASN A 190 13.02 3.32 -0.67
CA ASN A 190 14.45 3.53 -0.48
C ASN A 190 15.20 2.84 -1.62
N LYS A 191 15.79 3.61 -2.54
CA LYS A 191 16.47 3.03 -3.71
C LYS A 191 17.76 2.28 -3.34
N GLU A 192 18.46 2.71 -2.29
CA GLU A 192 19.72 2.11 -1.85
C GLU A 192 19.52 0.70 -1.28
N CYS A 193 18.45 0.51 -0.53
CA CYS A 193 18.19 -0.73 0.19
C CYS A 193 17.05 -1.55 -0.39
N GLY A 194 16.25 -0.96 -1.26
CA GLY A 194 15.12 -1.60 -1.92
C GLY A 194 13.97 -1.93 -0.97
N PHE A 195 13.63 -1.09 0.00
CA PHE A 195 12.45 -1.31 0.86
C PHE A 195 11.38 -0.23 0.67
N LEU A 196 10.15 -0.53 1.08
CA LEU A 196 8.99 0.36 1.01
C LEU A 196 8.57 0.80 2.41
N ILE A 197 8.27 2.09 2.55
CA ILE A 197 7.56 2.64 3.70
C ILE A 197 6.36 3.44 3.22
N LEU A 198 5.31 3.53 4.04
CA LEU A 198 4.10 4.29 3.72
C LEU A 198 3.75 5.15 4.94
N ASN A 199 3.45 6.43 4.69
CA ASN A 199 3.05 7.40 5.71
C ASN A 199 3.95 7.32 6.96
N PRO A 200 5.26 7.55 6.82
CA PRO A 200 6.17 7.33 7.92
C PRO A 200 5.96 8.41 9.00
N ASP A 201 5.41 7.99 10.14
CA ASP A 201 5.12 8.83 11.30
C ASP A 201 5.98 8.42 12.49
N LEU A 202 6.88 9.31 12.93
CA LEU A 202 7.73 9.07 14.09
C LEU A 202 6.95 9.04 15.41
N TYR A 203 5.73 9.59 15.50
CA TYR A 203 4.93 9.58 16.74
C TYR A 203 4.61 8.14 17.19
N GLY A 204 4.57 7.18 16.27
CA GLY A 204 4.50 5.76 16.58
C GLY A 204 5.86 5.05 16.64
N ILE A 205 6.84 5.48 15.84
CA ILE A 205 8.11 4.77 15.60
C ILE A 205 9.19 5.09 16.64
N ILE A 206 8.98 6.06 17.52
CA ILE A 206 9.96 6.40 18.55
C ILE A 206 9.27 6.52 19.90
N TYR A 207 9.77 5.79 20.89
CA TYR A 207 9.71 6.23 22.28
C TYR A 207 11.12 6.55 22.73
N VAL A 208 11.36 7.81 23.10
CA VAL A 208 12.63 8.21 23.70
C VAL A 208 12.67 7.69 25.13
N LEU A 209 13.33 6.55 25.36
CA LEU A 209 13.71 6.11 26.69
C LEU A 209 14.59 7.19 27.33
N GLY A 210 14.12 7.73 28.46
CA GLY A 210 14.71 8.91 29.10
C GLY A 210 13.89 10.19 28.95
N THR A 211 12.72 10.15 28.32
CA THR A 211 11.69 11.19 28.45
C THR A 211 10.54 10.71 29.32
N TYR A 212 9.93 11.62 30.08
CA TYR A 212 8.57 11.45 30.56
C TYR A 212 7.75 12.64 30.07
N VAL A 213 6.57 12.35 29.51
CA VAL A 213 5.56 13.34 29.19
C VAL A 213 4.74 13.54 30.45
N ASN A 214 4.79 14.73 31.05
CA ASN A 214 3.87 15.06 32.12
C ASN A 214 2.49 15.29 31.50
N ILE A 215 1.54 14.38 31.75
CA ILE A 215 0.21 14.36 31.14
C ILE A 215 -0.57 15.66 31.45
N ASP A 216 -0.18 16.38 32.49
CA ASP A 216 -0.82 17.63 32.91
C ASP A 216 -0.16 18.90 32.33
N GLU A 217 1.00 18.83 31.69
CA GLU A 217 1.79 20.02 31.30
C GLU A 217 2.33 20.01 29.85
N GLU A 218 2.03 19.00 29.03
CA GLU A 218 2.49 18.89 27.62
C GLU A 218 4.01 19.16 27.44
N THR A 219 4.82 18.96 28.49
CA THR A 219 6.26 19.28 28.50
C THR A 219 7.07 17.99 28.58
N ILE A 220 8.09 17.87 27.72
CA ILE A 220 8.95 16.68 27.60
C ILE A 220 10.27 16.93 28.33
N TYR A 221 10.62 16.08 29.31
CA TYR A 221 11.83 16.27 30.13
C TYR A 221 12.97 15.34 29.73
N LYS A 222 14.20 15.87 29.64
CA LYS A 222 15.44 15.13 29.29
C LYS A 222 16.07 14.39 30.48
N LYS A 223 16.28 13.08 30.35
CA LYS A 223 17.02 12.24 31.31
C LYS A 223 18.30 11.69 30.68
N GLY A 224 19.36 12.51 30.67
CA GLY A 224 20.72 12.11 30.28
C GLY A 224 21.08 12.38 28.81
N ASP A 225 22.30 11.95 28.44
CA ASP A 225 22.90 12.18 27.10
C ASP A 225 22.57 11.08 26.08
N THR A 226 22.01 9.95 26.53
CA THR A 226 21.62 8.83 25.67
C THR A 226 20.11 8.82 25.44
N VAL A 227 19.70 9.04 24.20
CA VAL A 227 18.36 8.71 23.71
C VAL A 227 18.38 7.28 23.22
N ALA A 228 17.48 6.47 23.79
CA ALA A 228 17.18 5.16 23.24
C ALA A 228 15.78 5.22 22.63
N TYR A 229 15.64 4.72 21.41
CA TYR A 229 14.38 4.76 20.65
C TYR A 229 13.67 3.42 20.78
N ASN A 230 12.39 3.37 21.11
CA ASN A 230 11.55 2.20 20.90
C ASN A 230 10.80 2.35 19.57
N ILE A 231 11.06 1.43 18.64
CA ILE A 231 10.34 1.40 17.38
C ILE A 231 9.06 0.60 17.50
N ASN A 232 7.93 1.19 17.07
CA ASN A 232 6.71 0.45 16.83
C ASN A 232 7.01 -0.76 15.93
N HIS A 233 6.93 -1.93 16.53
CA HIS A 233 7.23 -3.18 15.87
C HIS A 233 6.32 -3.39 14.65
N TYR A 234 5.10 -2.84 14.66
CA TYR A 234 4.13 -3.00 13.59
C TYR A 234 4.57 -2.32 12.28
N ASP A 235 5.05 -1.06 12.31
CA ASP A 235 5.41 -0.34 11.09
C ASP A 235 6.65 -0.94 10.39
N ILE A 236 7.65 -1.36 11.17
CA ILE A 236 8.78 -2.14 10.63
C ILE A 236 8.30 -3.48 10.08
N THR A 237 7.34 -4.13 10.73
CA THR A 237 6.80 -5.42 10.28
C THR A 237 6.04 -5.25 8.95
N LEU A 238 5.24 -4.19 8.82
CA LEU A 238 4.59 -3.82 7.58
C LEU A 238 5.63 -3.55 6.47
N ALA A 239 6.63 -2.70 6.74
CA ALA A 239 7.69 -2.42 5.77
C ALA A 239 8.44 -3.69 5.35
N LEU A 240 8.74 -4.58 6.30
CA LEU A 240 9.37 -5.87 6.04
C LEU A 240 8.52 -6.71 5.09
N TYR A 241 7.27 -6.98 5.44
CA TYR A 241 6.44 -7.87 4.63
C TYR A 241 6.04 -7.26 3.28
N ARG A 242 5.78 -5.95 3.20
CA ARG A 242 5.56 -5.26 1.92
C ARG A 242 6.78 -5.40 1.02
N SER A 243 7.98 -5.15 1.56
CA SER A 243 9.23 -5.22 0.79
C SER A 243 9.60 -6.65 0.40
N GLU A 244 9.43 -7.62 1.29
CA GLU A 244 9.64 -9.05 1.00
C GLU A 244 8.69 -9.56 -0.08
N TYR A 245 7.43 -9.13 -0.06
CA TYR A 245 6.48 -9.50 -1.09
C TYR A 245 6.83 -8.86 -2.45
N VAL A 246 7.04 -7.53 -2.47
CA VAL A 246 7.32 -6.80 -3.71
C VAL A 246 8.66 -7.23 -4.30
N PHE A 247 9.74 -7.20 -3.54
CA PHE A 247 11.10 -7.34 -4.10
C PHE A 247 11.64 -8.77 -4.07
N HIS A 248 11.13 -9.66 -3.21
CA HIS A 248 11.59 -11.05 -3.14
C HIS A 248 10.51 -12.08 -3.50
N ASN A 249 9.31 -11.63 -3.89
CA ASN A 249 8.19 -12.51 -4.22
C ASN A 249 7.86 -13.51 -3.10
N SER A 250 8.01 -13.06 -1.84
CA SER A 250 7.87 -13.92 -0.68
C SER A 250 6.41 -14.32 -0.42
N GLU A 251 6.11 -15.62 -0.57
CA GLU A 251 4.77 -16.17 -0.34
C GLU A 251 4.36 -16.08 1.14
N SER A 252 5.31 -16.23 2.08
CA SER A 252 5.02 -16.04 3.51
C SER A 252 4.65 -14.59 3.79
N ALA A 253 5.33 -13.63 3.16
CA ALA A 253 4.99 -12.22 3.26
C ALA A 253 3.62 -11.92 2.66
N PHE A 254 3.29 -12.48 1.50
CA PHE A 254 1.96 -12.38 0.91
C PHE A 254 0.88 -12.85 1.89
N ASN A 255 1.04 -14.05 2.47
CA ASN A 255 0.04 -14.62 3.37
C ASN A 255 -0.14 -13.78 4.65
N TRP A 256 0.95 -13.21 5.17
CA TRP A 256 0.88 -12.30 6.30
C TRP A 256 0.12 -11.01 5.93
N LEU A 257 0.49 -10.36 4.81
CA LEU A 257 -0.18 -9.15 4.32
C LEU A 257 -1.65 -9.39 4.05
N TYR A 258 -2.01 -10.53 3.49
CA TYR A 258 -3.40 -10.90 3.22
C TYR A 258 -4.29 -10.87 4.47
N SER A 259 -3.71 -11.10 5.66
CA SER A 259 -4.46 -11.16 6.92
C SER A 259 -4.34 -9.87 7.75
N HIS A 260 -3.31 -9.05 7.52
CA HIS A 260 -2.98 -7.89 8.37
C HIS A 260 -2.95 -6.55 7.63
N ASP A 261 -2.83 -6.58 6.31
CA ASP A 261 -2.73 -5.40 5.44
C ASP A 261 -3.23 -5.72 4.02
N ASP A 262 -4.48 -6.18 3.93
CA ASP A 262 -5.11 -6.47 2.65
C ASP A 262 -5.31 -5.20 1.81
N THR A 263 -5.25 -4.03 2.44
CA THR A 263 -5.38 -2.71 1.82
C THR A 263 -4.19 -2.42 0.91
N PHE A 264 -2.96 -2.66 1.38
CA PHE A 264 -1.78 -2.57 0.51
C PHE A 264 -1.90 -3.49 -0.72
N LEU A 265 -2.35 -4.74 -0.53
CA LEU A 265 -2.52 -5.68 -1.65
C LEU A 265 -3.59 -5.20 -2.65
N LYS A 266 -4.71 -4.68 -2.18
CA LYS A 266 -5.75 -4.09 -3.05
C LYS A 266 -5.25 -2.87 -3.80
N ASP A 267 -4.46 -2.01 -3.14
CA ASP A 267 -3.87 -0.83 -3.75
C ASP A 267 -2.91 -1.19 -4.90
N LEU A 268 -2.12 -2.28 -4.77
CA LEU A 268 -1.32 -2.83 -5.88
C LEU A 268 -2.18 -3.02 -7.15
N CYS A 269 -3.37 -3.59 -7.02
CA CYS A 269 -4.26 -3.78 -8.18
C CYS A 269 -4.97 -2.48 -8.60
N CYS A 270 -5.58 -1.77 -7.65
CA CYS A 270 -6.49 -0.66 -7.95
C CYS A 270 -5.77 0.66 -8.29
N LYS A 271 -4.64 0.95 -7.63
CA LYS A 271 -3.86 2.17 -7.86
C LYS A 271 -2.71 1.96 -8.83
N TYR A 272 -2.11 0.78 -8.78
CA TYR A 272 -0.85 0.50 -9.47
C TYR A 272 -0.95 -0.48 -10.64
N ASP A 273 -2.17 -0.94 -10.97
CA ASP A 273 -2.47 -1.83 -12.10
C ASP A 273 -1.84 -3.23 -12.03
N TYR A 274 -1.39 -3.66 -10.85
CA TYR A 274 -0.89 -5.00 -10.61
C TYR A 274 -2.06 -6.01 -10.45
N ASP A 275 -2.62 -6.42 -11.58
CA ASP A 275 -3.72 -7.40 -11.67
C ASP A 275 -3.24 -8.84 -11.95
N GLY A 276 -1.93 -9.08 -11.84
CA GLY A 276 -1.29 -10.37 -12.14
C GLY A 276 -1.54 -11.47 -11.12
N ASN A 277 -1.93 -11.14 -9.88
CA ASN A 277 -2.10 -12.11 -8.81
C ASN A 277 -3.59 -12.43 -8.56
N PRO A 278 -4.05 -13.67 -8.82
CA PRO A 278 -5.46 -14.05 -8.63
C PRO A 278 -5.97 -13.88 -7.20
N ARG A 279 -5.12 -14.04 -6.17
CA ARG A 279 -5.52 -13.87 -4.77
C ARG A 279 -5.72 -12.40 -4.41
N ILE A 280 -4.98 -11.49 -5.04
CA ILE A 280 -5.24 -10.05 -4.94
C ILE A 280 -6.53 -9.69 -5.67
N ASN A 281 -6.71 -10.21 -6.89
CA ASN A 281 -7.94 -9.97 -7.65
C ASN A 281 -9.17 -10.43 -6.86
N TRP A 282 -9.08 -11.55 -6.14
CA TRP A 282 -10.13 -11.98 -5.20
C TRP A 282 -10.46 -10.94 -4.13
N LEU A 283 -9.45 -10.32 -3.49
CA LEU A 283 -9.66 -9.29 -2.47
C LEU A 283 -10.42 -8.09 -3.04
N VAL A 284 -10.02 -7.62 -4.22
CA VAL A 284 -10.69 -6.50 -4.92
C VAL A 284 -12.13 -6.85 -5.24
N VAL A 285 -12.38 -8.04 -5.81
CA VAL A 285 -13.73 -8.49 -6.18
C VAL A 285 -14.63 -8.72 -4.96
N ARG A 286 -14.08 -9.28 -3.87
CA ARG A 286 -14.80 -9.49 -2.62
C ARG A 286 -15.28 -8.16 -2.03
N ASP A 287 -14.44 -7.13 -2.01
CA ASP A 287 -14.80 -5.84 -1.44
C ASP A 287 -15.85 -5.11 -2.31
N MET A 288 -15.78 -5.27 -3.64
CA MET A 288 -16.82 -4.79 -4.57
C MET A 288 -18.21 -5.35 -4.27
N ASN A 289 -18.30 -6.62 -3.85
CA ASN A 289 -19.57 -7.22 -3.50
C ASN A 289 -20.29 -6.44 -2.38
N GLY A 290 -19.54 -5.90 -1.41
CA GLY A 290 -20.11 -5.01 -0.39
C GLY A 290 -20.76 -3.77 -1.02
N PHE A 291 -20.06 -3.11 -1.94
CA PHE A 291 -20.58 -1.94 -2.66
C PHE A 291 -21.79 -2.24 -3.54
N TRP A 292 -21.88 -3.43 -4.13
CA TRP A 292 -22.96 -3.78 -5.08
C TRP A 292 -24.16 -4.44 -4.41
N CYS A 293 -23.98 -5.11 -3.26
CA CYS A 293 -25.01 -5.89 -2.59
C CYS A 293 -25.60 -5.26 -1.31
N GLU A 294 -25.03 -4.20 -0.74
CA GLU A 294 -25.68 -3.47 0.36
C GLU A 294 -26.94 -2.76 -0.13
N SER A 295 -28.11 -3.35 0.16
CA SER A 295 -29.40 -2.95 -0.39
C SER A 295 -30.13 -1.83 0.36
N GLU A 296 -29.55 -1.21 1.40
CA GLU A 296 -30.31 -0.36 2.33
C GLU A 296 -29.61 0.95 2.78
N CYS A 297 -28.72 1.54 1.98
CA CYS A 297 -28.38 2.95 2.16
C CYS A 297 -29.26 3.81 1.23
N TYR A 298 -30.46 4.14 1.71
CA TYR A 298 -31.31 5.22 1.18
C TYR A 298 -30.72 6.60 1.53
N ASP A 299 -29.42 6.78 1.31
CA ASP A 299 -28.85 8.12 1.35
C ASP A 299 -28.79 8.67 -0.08
N ALA A 300 -29.16 9.93 -0.24
CA ALA A 300 -29.49 10.55 -1.54
C ALA A 300 -28.30 10.68 -2.52
N GLU A 301 -27.10 10.18 -2.17
CA GLU A 301 -26.00 9.96 -3.11
C GLU A 301 -26.25 8.71 -3.98
N SER A 302 -27.20 8.82 -4.90
CA SER A 302 -27.52 7.84 -5.96
C SER A 302 -26.35 7.45 -6.90
N ASN A 303 -25.13 7.93 -6.63
CA ASN A 303 -23.91 7.68 -7.41
C ASN A 303 -22.97 6.63 -6.79
N ARG A 304 -23.30 5.99 -5.65
CA ARG A 304 -22.39 5.01 -5.00
C ARG A 304 -22.00 3.85 -5.92
N LYS A 305 -22.94 3.36 -6.75
CA LYS A 305 -22.68 2.31 -7.74
C LYS A 305 -21.84 2.82 -8.91
N GLU A 306 -22.09 4.04 -9.40
CA GLU A 306 -21.27 4.65 -10.44
C GLU A 306 -19.84 4.96 -9.97
N LYS A 307 -19.68 5.39 -8.71
CA LYS A 307 -18.38 5.53 -8.03
C LYS A 307 -17.68 4.18 -7.85
N ALA A 308 -18.41 3.09 -7.61
CA ALA A 308 -17.83 1.75 -7.48
C ALA A 308 -17.30 1.18 -8.81
N TYR A 309 -17.77 1.69 -9.95
CA TYR A 309 -17.24 1.34 -11.27
C TYR A 309 -16.03 2.19 -11.67
N ASP A 310 -15.89 3.37 -11.07
CA ASP A 310 -14.89 4.34 -11.46
C ASP A 310 -13.48 3.78 -11.28
N ASN A 311 -12.68 3.84 -12.34
CA ASN A 311 -11.30 3.38 -12.41
C ASN A 311 -11.05 1.92 -11.97
N LEU A 312 -12.07 1.06 -11.96
CA LEU A 312 -11.96 -0.31 -11.47
C LEU A 312 -11.38 -1.27 -12.52
N PHE A 313 -12.04 -1.40 -13.68
CA PHE A 313 -11.60 -2.31 -14.74
C PHE A 313 -10.80 -1.59 -15.83
N PHE A 314 -10.95 -0.27 -15.92
CA PHE A 314 -10.25 0.55 -16.89
C PHE A 314 -10.10 1.97 -16.36
N HIS A 315 -9.04 2.66 -16.78
CA HIS A 315 -8.78 4.06 -16.47
C HIS A 315 -7.79 4.66 -17.48
N TYR A 316 -7.64 5.99 -17.50
CA TYR A 316 -6.54 6.61 -18.24
C TYR A 316 -5.29 6.67 -17.37
N LEU A 317 -4.17 6.22 -17.92
CA LEU A 317 -2.86 6.51 -17.35
C LEU A 317 -2.54 8.02 -17.44
N PRO A 318 -1.61 8.54 -16.63
CA PRO A 318 -1.22 9.96 -16.68
C PRO A 318 -0.77 10.47 -18.06
N ASN A 319 -0.30 9.57 -18.94
CA ASN A 319 0.10 9.88 -20.31
C ASN A 319 -1.10 9.93 -21.31
N GLY A 320 -2.33 9.72 -20.84
CA GLY A 320 -3.56 9.69 -21.66
C GLY A 320 -3.87 8.34 -22.32
N GLU A 321 -3.08 7.30 -22.07
CA GLU A 321 -3.35 5.96 -22.60
C GLU A 321 -4.46 5.26 -21.82
N LEU A 322 -5.44 4.68 -22.52
CA LEU A 322 -6.47 3.83 -21.92
C LEU A 322 -5.84 2.51 -21.43
N LYS A 323 -5.88 2.29 -20.12
CA LYS A 323 -5.54 1.03 -19.47
C LYS A 323 -6.79 0.20 -19.20
N ILE A 324 -6.74 -1.08 -19.53
CA ILE A 324 -7.75 -2.08 -19.13
C ILE A 324 -7.04 -3.12 -18.24
N ARG A 325 -7.61 -3.42 -17.08
CA ARG A 325 -7.15 -4.47 -16.15
C ARG A 325 -7.70 -5.82 -16.61
N GLU A 326 -7.10 -6.33 -17.68
CA GLU A 326 -7.56 -7.54 -18.38
C GLU A 326 -7.60 -8.76 -17.47
N ARG A 327 -6.60 -8.94 -16.59
CA ARG A 327 -6.53 -10.11 -15.71
C ARG A 327 -7.50 -9.98 -14.55
N LEU A 328 -7.78 -8.77 -14.06
CA LEU A 328 -8.85 -8.54 -13.10
C LEU A 328 -10.22 -8.81 -13.72
N LEU A 329 -10.49 -8.29 -14.92
CA LEU A 329 -11.75 -8.51 -15.64
C LEU A 329 -11.96 -9.99 -15.99
N GLY A 330 -10.92 -10.66 -16.47
CA GLY A 330 -10.95 -12.10 -16.75
C GLY A 330 -11.13 -12.93 -15.48
N TYR A 331 -10.44 -12.58 -14.39
CA TYR A 331 -10.61 -13.23 -13.08
C TYR A 331 -12.05 -13.07 -12.58
N PHE A 332 -12.59 -11.86 -12.64
CA PHE A 332 -13.98 -11.58 -12.28
C PHE A 332 -14.92 -12.47 -13.12
N CYS A 333 -14.87 -12.39 -14.44
CA CYS A 333 -15.76 -13.17 -15.31
C CYS A 333 -15.64 -14.69 -15.12
N GLY A 334 -14.44 -15.20 -14.84
CA GLY A 334 -14.17 -16.63 -14.68
C GLY A 334 -14.60 -17.24 -13.34
N ASN A 335 -14.59 -16.46 -12.25
CA ASN A 335 -14.76 -16.99 -10.89
C ASN A 335 -16.13 -16.67 -10.25
N MET A 336 -17.07 -16.14 -11.03
CA MET A 336 -18.35 -15.65 -10.49
C MET A 336 -19.25 -16.69 -9.82
N VAL A 337 -19.18 -17.96 -10.25
CA VAL A 337 -19.91 -19.06 -9.61
C VAL A 337 -19.36 -19.37 -8.21
N ASP A 338 -18.05 -19.25 -8.03
CA ASP A 338 -17.36 -19.69 -6.80
C ASP A 338 -17.50 -18.71 -5.64
N PHE A 339 -17.89 -17.46 -5.92
CA PHE A 339 -18.03 -16.48 -4.86
C PHE A 339 -19.23 -16.74 -3.93
N ASN A 340 -20.13 -17.68 -4.24
CA ASN A 340 -21.42 -17.84 -3.53
C ASN A 340 -22.16 -16.49 -3.40
N MET A 341 -21.85 -15.55 -4.30
CA MET A 341 -22.28 -14.15 -4.25
C MET A 341 -23.64 -14.04 -4.92
N ALA A 342 -24.52 -13.30 -4.24
CA ALA A 342 -25.93 -13.21 -4.53
C ALA A 342 -26.22 -12.90 -6.00
N SER A 343 -27.37 -13.37 -6.49
CA SER A 343 -28.00 -12.97 -7.77
C SER A 343 -27.93 -11.46 -8.06
N ASN A 344 -27.83 -10.64 -7.01
CA ASN A 344 -27.62 -9.19 -7.10
C ASN A 344 -26.30 -8.80 -7.78
N MET A 345 -25.15 -9.40 -7.45
CA MET A 345 -23.87 -9.02 -8.06
C MET A 345 -23.82 -9.37 -9.55
N ASN A 346 -24.35 -10.55 -9.92
CA ASN A 346 -24.54 -10.94 -11.32
C ASN A 346 -25.42 -9.94 -12.07
N LYS A 347 -26.51 -9.48 -11.44
CA LYS A 347 -27.45 -8.52 -12.01
C LYS A 347 -26.80 -7.15 -12.19
N GLU A 348 -26.05 -6.67 -11.21
CA GLU A 348 -25.35 -5.38 -11.29
C GLU A 348 -24.21 -5.43 -12.30
N PHE A 349 -23.43 -6.52 -12.36
CA PHE A 349 -22.44 -6.68 -13.43
C PHE A 349 -23.09 -6.70 -14.81
N SER A 350 -24.20 -7.43 -14.96
CA SER A 350 -24.93 -7.51 -16.23
C SER A 350 -25.40 -6.13 -16.69
N ARG A 351 -25.94 -5.31 -15.77
CA ARG A 351 -26.29 -3.92 -16.08
C ARG A 351 -25.07 -3.09 -16.47
N TYR A 352 -23.97 -3.23 -15.74
CA TYR A 352 -22.73 -2.49 -15.97
C TYR A 352 -22.12 -2.78 -17.34
N ARG A 353 -22.04 -4.05 -17.74
CA ARG A 353 -21.55 -4.45 -19.07
C ARG A 353 -22.53 -4.02 -20.18
N ASP A 354 -23.83 -4.13 -19.94
CA ASP A 354 -24.86 -3.70 -20.91
C ASP A 354 -24.79 -2.18 -21.14
N SER A 355 -24.62 -1.38 -20.10
CA SER A 355 -24.49 0.08 -20.23
C SER A 355 -23.21 0.50 -20.95
N ILE A 356 -22.11 -0.25 -20.84
CA ILE A 356 -20.91 -0.04 -21.66
C ILE A 356 -21.25 -0.22 -23.14
N VAL A 357 -21.89 -1.33 -23.52
CA VAL A 357 -22.27 -1.61 -24.92
C VAL A 357 -23.29 -0.59 -25.43
N PHE A 358 -24.34 -0.30 -24.67
CA PHE A 358 -25.35 0.70 -25.08
C PHE A 358 -24.77 2.11 -25.21
N SER A 359 -23.65 2.40 -24.56
CA SER A 359 -22.98 3.69 -24.70
C SER A 359 -22.50 3.95 -26.14
N LEU A 360 -22.25 2.89 -26.93
CA LEU A 360 -21.83 3.00 -28.33
C LEU A 360 -22.90 3.65 -29.22
N ARG A 361 -24.17 3.61 -28.79
CA ARG A 361 -25.31 4.26 -29.49
C ARG A 361 -25.70 5.62 -28.92
N GLY A 362 -24.94 6.14 -27.94
CA GLY A 362 -25.02 7.55 -27.49
C GLY A 362 -25.50 7.79 -26.06
N LYS A 363 -26.12 6.83 -25.37
CA LYS A 363 -26.43 6.99 -23.94
C LYS A 363 -25.19 6.66 -23.09
N VAL A 364 -24.42 7.67 -22.71
CA VAL A 364 -23.14 7.50 -22.00
C VAL A 364 -23.35 7.58 -20.48
N PRO A 365 -23.05 6.52 -19.71
CA PRO A 365 -22.99 6.58 -18.25
C PRO A 365 -21.94 7.57 -17.75
N VAL A 366 -22.10 8.08 -16.52
CA VAL A 366 -21.19 9.08 -15.94
C VAL A 366 -19.74 8.58 -15.90
N TYR A 367 -19.51 7.34 -15.49
CA TYR A 367 -18.18 6.71 -15.43
C TYR A 367 -17.55 6.46 -16.82
N LEU A 368 -18.31 6.68 -17.92
CA LEU A 368 -17.79 6.65 -19.30
C LEU A 368 -17.74 8.04 -19.96
N SER A 369 -18.17 9.10 -19.26
CA SER A 369 -18.32 10.44 -19.86
C SER A 369 -17.00 11.08 -20.31
N GLY A 370 -15.88 10.69 -19.69
CA GLY A 370 -14.54 11.14 -20.06
C GLY A 370 -13.88 10.35 -21.20
N TYR A 371 -14.51 9.27 -21.68
CA TYR A 371 -13.92 8.36 -22.68
C TYR A 371 -14.47 8.62 -24.07
N THR A 372 -13.60 8.55 -25.08
CA THR A 372 -14.00 8.72 -26.48
C THR A 372 -14.90 7.58 -26.97
N LEU A 373 -15.47 7.69 -28.17
CA LEU A 373 -16.20 6.56 -28.77
C LEU A 373 -15.27 5.36 -29.02
N GLU A 374 -14.05 5.60 -29.48
CA GLU A 374 -13.05 4.54 -29.74
C GLU A 374 -12.64 3.84 -28.44
N ASP A 375 -12.42 4.59 -27.36
CA ASP A 375 -12.15 4.02 -26.04
C ASP A 375 -13.30 3.13 -25.57
N ARG A 376 -14.53 3.60 -25.73
CA ARG A 376 -15.72 2.84 -25.34
C ARG A 376 -15.92 1.60 -26.20
N MET A 377 -15.61 1.65 -27.50
CA MET A 377 -15.57 0.47 -28.36
C MET A 377 -14.53 -0.52 -27.87
N ARG A 378 -13.31 -0.08 -27.56
CA ARG A 378 -12.25 -0.93 -27.01
C ARG A 378 -12.70 -1.57 -25.69
N ILE A 379 -13.19 -0.79 -24.73
CA ILE A 379 -13.73 -1.29 -23.46
C ILE A 379 -14.83 -2.33 -23.71
N ALA A 380 -15.79 -2.04 -24.59
CA ALA A 380 -16.87 -2.96 -24.95
C ALA A 380 -16.35 -4.29 -25.53
N SER A 381 -15.30 -4.26 -26.35
CA SER A 381 -14.66 -5.47 -26.91
C SER A 381 -14.07 -6.35 -25.82
N TYR A 382 -13.36 -5.78 -24.84
CA TYR A 382 -12.79 -6.53 -23.72
C TYR A 382 -13.87 -7.12 -22.80
N PHE A 383 -14.90 -6.34 -22.46
CA PHE A 383 -16.04 -6.83 -21.69
C PHE A 383 -16.80 -7.92 -22.45
N GLY A 384 -16.98 -7.75 -23.76
CA GLY A 384 -17.55 -8.73 -24.67
C GLY A 384 -16.80 -10.06 -24.63
N PHE A 385 -15.49 -9.99 -24.89
CA PHE A 385 -14.58 -11.11 -24.89
C PHE A 385 -14.64 -11.91 -23.58
N PHE A 386 -14.32 -11.30 -22.44
CA PHE A 386 -14.27 -12.02 -21.16
C PHE A 386 -15.65 -12.53 -20.71
N SER A 387 -16.73 -11.80 -21.02
CA SER A 387 -18.08 -12.27 -20.71
C SER A 387 -18.49 -13.50 -21.52
N CYS A 388 -18.01 -13.66 -22.76
CA CYS A 388 -18.35 -14.81 -23.61
C CYS A 388 -17.77 -16.13 -23.09
N TYR A 389 -16.66 -16.08 -22.36
CA TYR A 389 -16.05 -17.26 -21.75
C TYR A 389 -16.54 -17.52 -20.32
N SER A 390 -17.34 -16.61 -19.76
CA SER A 390 -17.94 -16.82 -18.45
C SER A 390 -19.06 -17.85 -18.52
N LYS A 391 -19.03 -18.81 -17.60
CA LYS A 391 -20.13 -19.77 -17.38
C LYS A 391 -21.18 -19.23 -16.41
N SER A 392 -20.98 -18.02 -15.89
CA SER A 392 -21.65 -17.51 -14.69
C SER A 392 -22.75 -16.50 -14.97
N PHE A 393 -22.84 -16.01 -16.21
CA PHE A 393 -23.79 -14.98 -16.62
C PHE A 393 -24.76 -15.49 -17.67
N ASP A 394 -25.92 -14.85 -17.73
CA ASP A 394 -26.76 -14.92 -18.92
C ASP A 394 -25.96 -14.51 -20.16
N PRO A 395 -26.26 -15.07 -21.34
CA PRO A 395 -25.60 -14.70 -22.59
C PRO A 395 -25.54 -13.18 -22.74
N PHE A 396 -24.40 -12.65 -23.17
CA PHE A 396 -24.19 -11.21 -23.31
C PHE A 396 -24.88 -10.68 -24.59
N THR A 397 -26.21 -10.72 -24.59
CA THR A 397 -27.07 -10.46 -25.75
C THR A 397 -26.90 -9.06 -26.33
N SER A 398 -26.63 -8.07 -25.48
CA SER A 398 -26.34 -6.69 -25.91
C SER A 398 -25.07 -6.62 -26.76
N PHE A 399 -23.98 -7.27 -26.35
CA PHE A 399 -22.74 -7.35 -27.15
C PHE A 399 -22.97 -8.04 -28.50
N TYR A 400 -23.68 -9.17 -28.51
CA TYR A 400 -24.00 -9.87 -29.78
C TYR A 400 -24.91 -9.05 -30.70
N SER A 401 -25.91 -8.35 -30.14
CA SER A 401 -26.76 -7.43 -30.89
C SER A 401 -25.93 -6.29 -31.48
N GLU A 402 -24.95 -5.77 -30.73
CA GLU A 402 -24.08 -4.71 -31.23
C GLU A 402 -23.15 -5.19 -32.35
N LEU A 403 -22.58 -6.39 -32.25
CA LEU A 403 -21.81 -6.99 -33.35
C LEU A 403 -22.65 -7.13 -34.63
N LYS A 404 -23.92 -7.49 -34.52
CA LYS A 404 -24.82 -7.68 -35.66
C LYS A 404 -25.33 -6.37 -36.26
N GLU A 405 -25.60 -5.37 -35.41
CA GLU A 405 -26.32 -4.16 -35.80
C GLU A 405 -25.42 -2.94 -36.02
N ASN A 406 -24.16 -2.99 -35.56
CA ASN A 406 -23.22 -1.88 -35.68
C ASN A 406 -21.98 -2.27 -36.50
N PRO A 407 -22.03 -2.12 -37.83
CA PRO A 407 -20.89 -2.41 -38.71
C PRO A 407 -19.63 -1.60 -38.37
N SER A 408 -19.79 -0.37 -37.85
CA SER A 408 -18.64 0.47 -37.48
C SER A 408 -17.88 -0.12 -36.27
N PHE A 409 -18.59 -0.76 -35.34
CA PHE A 409 -17.97 -1.42 -34.20
C PHE A 409 -17.20 -2.68 -34.65
N VAL A 410 -17.78 -3.49 -35.53
CA VAL A 410 -17.09 -4.67 -36.11
C VAL A 410 -15.83 -4.23 -36.86
N GLN A 411 -15.95 -3.24 -37.74
CA GLN A 411 -14.82 -2.70 -38.49
C GLN A 411 -13.72 -2.17 -37.56
N PHE A 412 -14.09 -1.51 -36.46
CA PHE A 412 -13.14 -1.05 -35.45
C PHE A 412 -12.37 -2.21 -34.80
N ILE A 413 -13.05 -3.29 -34.42
CA ILE A 413 -12.40 -4.48 -33.86
C ILE A 413 -11.44 -5.13 -34.88
N GLU A 414 -11.90 -5.31 -36.12
CA GLU A 414 -11.11 -5.92 -37.20
C GLU A 414 -9.87 -5.08 -37.54
N THR A 415 -10.00 -3.75 -37.58
CA THR A 415 -8.90 -2.82 -37.90
C THR A 415 -7.83 -2.81 -36.80
N ASN A 416 -8.22 -3.09 -35.55
CA ASN A 416 -7.31 -3.17 -34.41
C ASN A 416 -6.80 -4.60 -34.16
N ASP A 417 -6.84 -5.49 -35.17
CA ASP A 417 -6.39 -6.87 -35.08
C ASP A 417 -6.93 -7.61 -33.85
N TYR A 418 -8.22 -7.38 -33.55
CA TYR A 418 -8.93 -7.98 -32.40
C TYR A 418 -8.24 -7.71 -31.05
N PHE A 419 -7.43 -6.64 -30.97
CA PHE A 419 -6.63 -6.25 -29.80
C PHE A 419 -5.68 -7.34 -29.29
N GLY A 420 -5.34 -8.33 -30.12
CA GLY A 420 -4.55 -9.49 -29.71
C GLY A 420 -5.29 -10.48 -28.79
N LEU A 421 -6.62 -10.35 -28.64
CA LEU A 421 -7.44 -11.25 -27.83
C LEU A 421 -7.74 -12.55 -28.58
N GLU A 422 -6.98 -13.61 -28.27
CA GLU A 422 -7.15 -14.94 -28.86
C GLU A 422 -8.58 -15.47 -28.60
N GLY A 423 -9.35 -15.72 -29.66
CA GLY A 423 -10.75 -16.14 -29.57
C GLY A 423 -11.77 -15.04 -29.91
N LEU A 424 -11.38 -13.75 -29.91
CA LEU A 424 -12.31 -12.66 -30.21
C LEU A 424 -12.75 -12.70 -31.67
N LYS A 425 -11.87 -13.08 -32.60
CA LYS A 425 -12.21 -13.23 -34.01
C LYS A 425 -13.33 -14.23 -34.22
N GLU A 426 -13.25 -15.40 -33.58
CA GLU A 426 -14.25 -16.45 -33.67
C GLU A 426 -15.61 -15.98 -33.11
N ILE A 427 -15.60 -15.17 -32.05
CA ILE A 427 -16.81 -14.55 -31.52
C ILE A 427 -17.39 -13.56 -32.53
N VAL A 428 -16.58 -12.64 -33.06
CA VAL A 428 -17.02 -11.62 -34.02
C VAL A 428 -17.56 -12.28 -35.28
N ASP A 429 -16.85 -13.23 -35.88
CA ASP A 429 -17.26 -13.94 -37.10
C ASP A 429 -18.56 -14.73 -36.92
N LYS A 430 -18.85 -15.19 -35.70
CA LYS A 430 -20.09 -15.92 -35.39
C LYS A 430 -21.32 -15.01 -35.29
N TYR A 431 -21.14 -13.73 -34.94
CA TYR A 431 -22.24 -12.83 -34.59
C TYR A 431 -22.34 -11.56 -35.45
N LYS A 432 -21.38 -11.30 -36.35
CA LYS A 432 -21.42 -10.17 -37.31
C LYS A 432 -22.40 -10.36 -38.46
#